data_AF-A0AA91KTE5-F1
#
_entry.id   AF-A0AA91KTE5-F1
#
_cell.length_a   1.000
_cell.length_b   1.000
_cell.length_c   1.000
_cell.angle_alpha   90.00
_cell.angle_beta   90.00
_cell.angle_gamma   90.00
#
_symmetry.space_group_name_H-M   'P 1'
#
loop_
_entity.id
_entity.type
_entity.pdbx_description
1 polymer ?
#
loop_
_entity_poly.entity_id
_entity_poly.type
_entity_poly.pdbx_seq_one_letter_code
_entity_poly.pdbx_strand_id
1 'polypeptide(L)' 'MKVKLLVSRSGPAGSFAPGAEIEVEDAEAVRMFDAGQAVPVRVDEPETATRKVTPEKAVK' A
#
# COMPACT_ATOMS: atom_id res chain seq x y z
N MET A 1 3.22 2.20 9.53
CA MET A 1 1.80 2.33 9.12
C MET A 1 1.64 2.45 7.61
N LYS A 2 0.64 1.77 7.01
CA LYS A 2 0.31 1.90 5.58
C LYS A 2 -0.70 3.04 5.35
N VAL A 3 -0.40 3.94 4.43
CA VAL A 3 -1.22 5.11 4.10
C VAL A 3 -1.46 5.21 2.61
N LYS A 4 -2.66 5.67 2.22
CA LYS A 4 -3.01 5.96 0.83
C LYS A 4 -2.91 7.46 0.62
N LEU A 5 -2.04 7.86 -0.28
CA LEU A 5 -1.85 9.26 -0.63
C LEU A 5 -3.06 9.79 -1.37
N LEU A 6 -3.52 10.99 -1.00
CA LEU A 6 -4.52 11.74 -1.76
C LEU A 6 -3.87 12.73 -2.73
N VAL A 7 -2.63 13.11 -2.44
CA VAL A 7 -1.84 14.06 -3.23
C VAL A 7 -0.56 13.39 -3.75
N SER A 8 -0.05 13.88 -4.87
CA SER A 8 1.28 13.50 -5.35
C SER A 8 2.32 13.95 -4.34
N ARG A 9 3.23 13.05 -3.98
CA ARG A 9 4.30 13.31 -3.01
C ARG A 9 5.62 12.83 -3.60
N SER A 10 6.61 13.71 -3.61
CA SER A 10 7.99 13.35 -3.92
C SER A 10 8.82 13.39 -2.64
N GLY A 11 9.64 12.36 -2.46
CA GLY A 11 10.52 12.24 -1.30
C GLY A 11 11.79 11.46 -1.65
N PRO A 12 12.67 11.22 -0.67
CA PRO A 12 13.92 10.50 -0.89
C PRO A 12 13.71 9.05 -1.36
N ALA A 13 12.55 8.45 -1.07
CA ALA A 13 12.16 7.13 -1.55
C ALA A 13 11.60 7.11 -2.99
N GLY A 14 11.38 8.28 -3.60
CA GLY A 14 10.84 8.42 -4.96
C GLY A 14 9.62 9.34 -5.03
N SER A 15 8.98 9.32 -6.20
CA SER A 15 7.74 10.04 -6.46
C SER A 15 6.55 9.10 -6.44
N PHE A 16 5.55 9.44 -5.64
CA PHE A 16 4.31 8.70 -5.47
C PHE A 16 3.15 9.51 -6.00
N ALA A 17 2.32 8.86 -6.81
CA ALA A 17 1.11 9.46 -7.38
C ALA A 17 -0.02 9.49 -6.35
N PRO A 18 -1.02 10.39 -6.50
CA PRO A 18 -2.25 10.32 -5.73
C PRO A 18 -2.93 8.96 -5.96
N GLY A 19 -3.38 8.34 -4.88
CA GLY A 19 -3.93 6.98 -4.84
C GLY A 19 -2.91 5.89 -4.55
N ALA A 20 -1.60 6.20 -4.58
CA ALA A 20 -0.56 5.23 -4.23
C ALA A 20 -0.60 4.90 -2.73
N GLU A 21 -0.36 3.64 -2.42
CA GLU A 21 -0.24 3.16 -1.05
C GLU A 21 1.24 3.05 -0.69
N ILE A 22 1.63 3.73 0.39
CA ILE A 22 3.01 3.74 0.87
C ILE A 22 3.05 3.35 2.35
N GLU A 23 4.16 2.75 2.75
CA GLU A 23 4.43 2.46 4.15
C GLU A 23 5.33 3.55 4.73
N VAL A 24 4.88 4.18 5.81
CA VAL A 24 5.55 5.27 6.51
C VAL A 24 5.54 5.03 8.01
N GLU A 25 6.37 5.76 8.75
CA GLU A 25 6.34 5.73 10.22
C GLU A 25 5.02 6.30 10.76
N ASP A 26 4.51 5.76 11.86
CA ASP A 26 3.24 6.17 12.48
C ASP A 26 3.20 7.66 12.82
N ALA A 27 4.31 8.24 13.31
CA ALA A 27 4.40 9.66 13.58
C ALA A 27 4.25 10.53 12.32
N GLU A 28 4.76 10.05 11.18
CA GLU A 28 4.61 10.73 9.90
C GLU A 28 3.19 10.54 9.35
N ALA A 29 2.64 9.33 9.42
CA ALA A 29 1.28 9.03 9.00
C ALA A 29 0.26 9.95 9.67
N VAL A 30 0.37 10.14 10.98
CA VAL A 30 -0.53 11.04 11.75
C VAL A 30 -0.46 12.47 11.21
N ARG A 31 0.74 13.00 10.94
CA ARG A 31 0.89 14.34 10.36
C ARG A 31 0.27 14.43 8.97
N MET A 32 0.37 13.38 8.18
CA MET A 32 -0.21 13.33 6.83
C MET A 32 -1.74 13.26 6.86
N PHE A 33 -2.32 12.58 7.85
CA PHE A 33 -3.77 12.54 8.04
C PHE A 33 -4.31 13.89 8.51
N ASP A 34 -3.63 14.52 9.47
CA ASP A 34 -4.00 15.84 10.00
C ASP A 34 -3.94 16.92 8.91
N ALA A 35 -2.92 16.85 8.04
CA ALA A 35 -2.77 17.73 6.88
C ALA A 35 -3.72 17.38 5.71
N GLY A 36 -4.53 16.32 5.81
CA GLY A 36 -5.43 15.88 4.74
C GLY A 36 -4.71 15.37 3.47
N GLN A 37 -3.44 14.99 3.57
CA GLN A 37 -2.62 14.54 2.45
C GLN A 37 -2.73 13.04 2.19
N ALA A 38 -3.14 12.27 3.19
CA ALA A 38 -3.28 10.82 3.10
C ALA A 38 -4.47 10.33 3.94
N VAL A 39 -4.86 9.08 3.71
CA VAL A 39 -5.86 8.38 4.51
C VAL A 39 -5.29 7.05 5.01
N PRO A 40 -5.66 6.59 6.22
CA PRO A 40 -5.20 5.32 6.73
C PRO A 40 -5.76 4.18 5.87
N VAL A 41 -4.87 3.30 5.40
CA VAL A 41 -5.29 2.05 4.76
C VAL A 41 -5.50 1.05 5.88
N ARG A 42 -6.76 0.71 6.16
CA ARG A 42 -7.07 -0.44 7.04
C ARG A 42 -6.63 -1.69 6.30
N VAL A 43 -5.51 -2.25 6.73
CA VAL A 43 -5.05 -3.56 6.27
C VAL A 43 -5.83 -4.60 7.07
N ASP A 44 -7.13 -4.72 6.80
CA ASP A 44 -7.90 -5.92 7.16
C ASP A 44 -7.57 -6.97 6.09
N GLU A 45 -6.39 -7.57 6.22
CA GLU A 45 -6.00 -8.92 5.83
C GLU A 45 -4.47 -8.95 5.62
N PRO A 46 -3.72 -9.79 6.36
CA PRO A 46 -2.41 -10.19 5.87
C PRO A 46 -2.65 -10.98 4.58
N GLU A 47 -2.41 -10.36 3.43
CA GLU A 47 -2.39 -11.10 2.17
C GLU A 47 -1.21 -12.09 2.23
N THR A 48 -1.48 -13.31 2.69
CA THR A 48 -0.60 -14.44 2.46
C THR A 48 -0.39 -14.52 0.95
N ALA A 49 0.85 -14.43 0.50
CA ALA A 49 1.21 -14.70 -0.88
C ALA A 49 0.99 -16.20 -1.19
N THR A 50 -0.27 -16.64 -1.27
CA THR A 50 -0.61 -17.95 -1.84
C THR A 50 -0.33 -17.88 -3.33
N ARG A 51 0.76 -18.51 -3.75
CA ARG A 51 1.04 -18.79 -5.16
C ARG A 51 -0.11 -19.64 -5.72
N LYS A 52 -1.02 -19.02 -6.47
CA LYS A 52 -1.97 -19.73 -7.32
C LYS A 52 -1.21 -20.30 -8.52
N VAL A 53 -1.06 -21.62 -8.58
CA VAL A 53 -0.87 -22.34 -9.84
C VAL A 53 -1.94 -23.41 -9.95
N THR A 54 -2.93 -23.14 -10.81
CA THR A 54 -3.98 -24.06 -11.27
C THR A 54 -3.45 -24.87 -12.49
N PRO A 55 -4.13 -25.94 -12.95
CA PRO A 55 -3.53 -27.26 -13.18
C PRO A 55 -3.39 -27.64 -14.68
N GLU A 56 -2.52 -28.58 -15.02
CA GLU A 56 -2.56 -29.25 -16.34
C GLU A 56 -2.71 -30.77 -16.22
N LYS A 57 -3.54 -31.30 -17.12
CA LYS A 57 -4.11 -32.66 -17.13
C LYS A 57 -3.11 -33.72 -17.62
N ALA A 58 -3.39 -34.97 -17.24
CA ALA A 58 -2.65 -36.19 -17.57
C ALA A 58 -2.45 -36.44 -19.09
N VAL A 59 -1.32 -37.07 -19.44
CA VAL A 59 -1.24 -37.98 -20.59
C VAL A 59 -0.73 -39.34 -20.12
N LYS A 60 -1.34 -40.40 -20.63
CA LYS A 60 -0.99 -41.82 -20.43
C LYS A 60 -0.08 -42.28 -21.56
#